data_AF-A0A1D8RRI8-F1
#
_entry.id   AF-A0A1D8RRI8-F1
#
_cell.length_a   1.000
_cell.length_b   1.000
_cell.length_c   1.000
_cell.angle_alpha   90.00
_cell.angle_beta   90.00
_cell.angle_gamma   90.00
#
_symmetry.space_group_name_H-M   'P 1'
#
loop_
_entity.id
_entity.type
_entity.pdbx_description
1 polymer ?
#
loop_
_entity_poly.entity_id
_entity_poly.type
_entity_poly.pdbx_seq_one_letter_code
_entity_poly.pdbx_strand_id
1 'polypeptide(L)'
;MSNNIKPIIIGMIIGGILTFGAYTVLIPSGNKQGINAVSEEKKPQYWVAPMDANYKRDKPGKSPMGMDLVPVYDDGGKGPDEGPGTIRISPDVVNNLGVRTSTASYKSLHTEINTVGYVTYDEDKLVHIHPRVEGWIEKLYVKAVGDPVKKNQPLYDIYSPALVNAQEELLLALDRKNNRLISAAENRLAALQLPKSAIEKLKETKKVQQTITFYSPQNGVVENLKIREGFFVKPGSTLMSIVDLSEVWIEGEVFERQAGQVKTGAPITMTLDYLPGKIWQGQVDFIYPTLDQKTRTVKVRIRFKNENGDFKPNMFAQITIHQTSDEQALLIPKEALIRTGTQDRVVLALGEGSFKSVIVKVGRYDNESVEILEGLSDGEKIVSSAQFLLDSESSKSSDFKRMNHDESKIDDSVPASVWVSAQIQSVMANHKMLTLIHAPIPEWGWPEMTMDFISTDSVDLSQLKEGLSLHVEITKTSNGDYQVSNIHVPDDGDINATDNSIEASSNTSFATVTGKINSLMIDHGMINISRSAIEKWNRPAATVDFITDDGVSLAGLSQGMDVKFTFEIRDGNFIINDISPLVPVSGADAVDHSNH
;
A
#
# COMPACT_ATOMS: atom_id res chain seq x y z
N MET A 1 60.03 13.80 71.50
CA MET A 1 59.11 14.22 70.42
C MET A 1 59.93 14.49 69.17
N SER A 2 60.12 13.49 68.31
CA SER A 2 60.77 13.63 66.99
C SER A 2 60.80 12.26 66.30
N ASN A 3 60.06 12.07 65.21
CA ASN A 3 60.53 11.33 64.01
C ASN A 3 59.47 11.02 62.92
N ASN A 4 58.21 11.45 63.02
CA ASN A 4 57.21 11.06 62.01
C ASN A 4 56.99 12.04 60.85
N ILE A 5 57.80 13.10 60.72
CA ILE A 5 57.65 14.09 59.62
C ILE A 5 58.36 13.65 58.33
N LYS A 6 59.44 12.86 58.43
CA LYS A 6 60.21 12.39 57.26
C LYS A 6 59.44 11.44 56.32
N PRO A 7 58.63 10.47 56.76
CA PRO A 7 57.91 9.59 55.83
C PRO A 7 56.78 10.30 55.08
N ILE A 8 56.17 11.34 55.66
CA ILE A 8 55.06 12.08 55.04
C ILE A 8 55.56 12.96 53.87
N ILE A 9 56.71 13.61 54.02
CA ILE A 9 57.30 14.44 52.96
C ILE A 9 57.77 13.56 51.79
N ILE A 10 58.33 12.39 52.08
CA ILE A 10 58.75 11.42 51.06
C ILE A 10 57.54 10.87 50.29
N GLY A 11 56.43 10.57 50.99
CA GLY A 11 55.18 10.15 50.35
C GLY A 11 54.58 11.20 49.42
N MET A 12 54.66 12.48 49.78
CA MET A 12 54.14 13.58 48.96
C MET A 12 54.97 13.82 47.69
N ILE A 13 56.30 13.69 47.79
CA ILE A 13 57.21 13.84 46.64
C ILE A 13 57.06 12.65 45.68
N ILE A 14 56.96 11.43 46.19
CA ILE A 14 56.74 10.23 45.36
C ILE A 14 55.36 10.28 44.69
N GLY A 15 54.32 10.72 45.41
CA GLY A 15 52.98 10.92 44.85
C GLY A 15 52.93 12.00 43.76
N GLY A 16 53.68 13.09 43.92
CA GLY A 16 53.79 14.16 42.92
C GLY A 16 54.55 13.72 41.65
N ILE A 17 55.62 12.92 41.81
CA ILE A 17 56.41 12.41 40.68
C ILE A 17 55.64 11.34 39.91
N LEU A 18 54.88 10.47 40.60
CA LEU A 18 54.05 9.46 39.93
C LEU A 18 52.86 10.06 39.18
N THR A 19 52.26 11.13 39.72
CA THR A 19 51.15 11.83 39.04
C THR A 19 51.63 12.66 37.85
N PHE A 20 52.81 13.29 37.93
CA PHE A 20 53.43 13.99 36.79
C PHE A 20 53.94 13.02 35.71
N GLY A 21 54.49 11.87 36.11
CA GLY A 21 54.89 10.79 35.19
C GLY A 21 53.71 10.14 34.46
N ALA A 22 52.58 9.93 35.14
CA ALA A 22 51.37 9.41 34.51
C ALA A 22 50.72 10.43 33.55
N TYR A 23 50.79 11.73 33.86
CA TYR A 23 50.24 12.79 33.01
C TYR A 23 51.01 12.97 31.70
N THR A 24 52.32 12.70 31.69
CA THR A 24 53.17 12.83 30.50
C THR A 24 53.16 11.61 29.57
N VAL A 25 52.70 10.45 30.06
CA VAL A 25 52.65 9.20 29.27
C VAL A 25 51.26 8.94 28.65
N LEU A 26 50.19 9.59 29.14
CA LEU A 26 48.81 9.40 28.66
C LEU A 26 48.29 10.46 27.67
N ILE A 27 49.12 11.42 27.26
CA ILE A 27 48.80 12.33 26.15
C ILE A 27 49.47 11.79 24.88
N PRO A 28 48.70 11.39 23.85
CA PRO A 28 49.28 10.94 22.60
C PRO A 28 50.07 12.08 21.96
N SER A 29 51.35 11.82 21.70
CA SER A 29 52.25 12.71 20.99
C SER A 29 51.79 12.85 19.53
N GLY A 30 50.97 13.87 19.28
CA GLY A 30 50.65 14.35 17.95
C GLY A 30 51.90 14.94 17.29
N ASN A 31 52.43 14.19 16.34
CA ASN A 31 53.56 14.49 15.49
C ASN A 31 53.39 15.87 14.83
N LYS A 32 54.15 16.87 15.27
CA LYS A 32 54.28 18.17 14.58
C LYS A 32 55.16 17.98 13.35
N GLN A 33 54.57 17.44 12.28
CA GLN A 33 55.06 17.74 10.93
C GLN A 33 54.42 19.06 10.50
N GLY A 34 55.28 20.07 10.32
CA GLY A 34 54.91 21.33 9.71
C GLY A 34 54.44 21.09 8.28
N ILE A 35 53.13 21.11 8.10
CA ILE A 35 52.53 21.47 6.82
C ILE A 35 52.53 22.99 6.82
N ASN A 36 53.37 23.58 5.97
CA ASN A 36 53.16 24.94 5.49
C ASN A 36 51.82 24.97 4.75
N ALA A 37 50.73 25.10 5.50
CA ALA A 37 49.50 25.64 4.96
C ALA A 37 49.70 27.15 4.97
N VAL A 38 50.06 27.69 3.81
CA VAL A 38 49.79 29.09 3.51
C VAL A 38 48.28 29.24 3.71
N SER A 39 47.87 29.79 4.86
CA SER A 39 46.59 30.46 4.92
C SER A 39 46.76 31.66 4.00
N GLU A 40 46.33 31.53 2.75
CA GLU A 40 45.96 32.71 1.99
C GLU A 40 44.93 33.43 2.84
N GLU A 41 45.35 34.52 3.49
CA GLU A 41 44.42 35.50 4.03
C GLU A 41 43.49 35.85 2.86
N LYS A 42 42.23 35.39 2.92
CA LYS A 42 41.21 35.73 1.94
C LYS A 42 41.20 37.24 1.82
N LYS A 43 41.71 37.77 0.71
CA LYS A 43 41.68 39.20 0.45
C LYS A 43 40.21 39.58 0.23
N PRO A 44 39.65 40.53 0.99
CA PRO A 44 38.28 40.98 0.74
C PRO A 44 38.20 41.56 -0.68
N GLN A 45 37.20 41.12 -1.44
CA GLN A 45 37.11 41.45 -2.87
C GLN A 45 36.68 42.91 -3.06
N TYR A 46 35.79 43.40 -2.18
CA TYR A 46 35.41 44.80 -2.06
C TYR A 46 34.82 45.06 -0.65
N TRP A 47 34.71 46.34 -0.31
CA TRP A 47 34.23 46.87 0.96
C TRP A 47 32.95 47.68 0.70
N VAL A 48 31.88 47.44 1.46
CA VAL A 48 30.59 48.12 1.31
C VAL A 48 30.21 48.96 2.52
N ALA A 49 29.39 49.99 2.30
CA ALA A 49 28.80 50.77 3.39
C ALA A 49 27.59 50.03 4.00
N PRO A 50 27.46 49.96 5.34
CA PRO A 50 26.35 49.24 5.99
C PRO A 50 24.94 49.70 5.64
N MET A 51 24.78 50.93 5.11
CA MET A 51 23.49 51.56 4.79
C MET A 51 23.29 51.84 3.29
N ASP A 52 24.27 51.57 2.44
CA ASP A 52 24.15 51.75 0.99
C ASP A 52 24.89 50.63 0.25
N ALA A 53 24.12 49.68 -0.28
CA ALA A 53 24.63 48.51 -0.99
C ALA A 53 25.26 48.85 -2.36
N ASN A 54 25.02 50.04 -2.90
CA ASN A 54 25.58 50.48 -4.18
C ASN A 54 26.97 51.12 -4.02
N TYR A 55 27.40 51.44 -2.80
CA TYR A 55 28.72 52.03 -2.54
C TYR A 55 29.77 50.94 -2.29
N LYS A 56 30.61 50.67 -3.29
CA LYS A 56 31.67 49.64 -3.27
C LYS A 56 33.07 50.27 -3.36
N ARG A 57 34.03 49.77 -2.58
CA ARG A 57 35.44 50.18 -2.64
C ARG A 57 36.40 49.01 -2.48
N ASP A 58 37.53 49.05 -3.17
CA ASP A 58 38.52 47.95 -3.13
C ASP A 58 39.44 47.99 -1.90
N LYS A 59 39.30 49.00 -1.02
CA LYS A 59 40.18 49.21 0.13
C LYS A 59 39.38 49.53 1.41
N PRO A 60 39.88 49.13 2.59
CA PRO A 60 39.32 49.55 3.86
C PRO A 60 39.32 51.08 3.97
N GLY A 61 38.23 51.64 4.49
CA GLY A 61 38.08 53.08 4.64
C GLY A 61 36.73 53.44 5.25
N LYS A 62 36.47 54.75 5.34
CA LYS A 62 35.20 55.29 5.80
C LYS A 62 34.29 55.61 4.61
N SER A 63 33.01 55.36 4.77
CA SER A 63 31.98 55.80 3.83
C SER A 63 31.88 57.34 3.81
N PRO A 64 31.20 57.95 2.82
CA PRO A 64 30.94 59.39 2.80
C PRO A 64 30.21 59.92 4.05
N MET A 65 29.56 59.03 4.82
CA MET A 65 28.90 59.32 6.09
C MET A 65 29.76 58.98 7.32
N GLY A 66 31.04 58.67 7.14
CA GLY A 66 32.01 58.52 8.24
C GLY A 66 32.01 57.18 8.97
N MET A 67 31.23 56.19 8.50
CA MET A 67 31.18 54.83 9.05
C MET A 67 32.20 53.92 8.38
N ASP A 68 32.79 53.00 9.14
CA ASP A 68 33.78 52.06 8.60
C ASP A 68 33.12 51.09 7.61
N LEU A 69 33.75 50.90 6.46
CA LEU A 69 33.28 49.95 5.45
C LEU A 69 33.47 48.52 5.96
N VAL A 70 32.61 47.61 5.53
CA VAL A 70 32.63 46.19 5.92
C VAL A 70 33.21 45.35 4.78
N PRO A 71 34.19 44.46 5.03
CA PRO A 71 34.79 43.62 4.00
C PRO A 71 33.86 42.49 3.56
N VAL A 72 33.68 42.33 2.25
CA VAL A 72 32.96 41.21 1.65
C VAL A 72 33.98 40.24 1.04
N TYR A 73 33.93 38.99 1.46
CA TYR A 73 34.81 37.92 0.98
C TYR A 73 34.13 37.13 -0.14
N ASP A 74 34.92 36.70 -1.12
CA ASP A 74 34.46 35.76 -2.14
C ASP A 74 34.34 34.37 -1.49
N ASP A 75 33.12 33.90 -1.27
CA ASP A 75 32.83 32.51 -0.92
C ASP A 75 32.73 31.67 -2.21
N GLY A 76 33.84 31.65 -2.96
CA GLY A 76 34.17 30.74 -4.05
C GLY A 76 32.97 30.13 -4.79
N GLY A 77 32.14 30.97 -5.42
CA GLY A 77 31.05 30.51 -6.28
C GLY A 77 30.02 29.54 -5.66
N LYS A 78 30.01 29.36 -4.33
CA LYS A 78 29.05 28.54 -3.60
C LYS A 78 28.11 29.44 -2.82
N GLY A 79 27.27 30.17 -3.56
CA GLY A 79 26.13 30.89 -3.00
C GLY A 79 25.11 29.94 -2.36
N PRO A 80 24.02 30.47 -1.75
CA PRO A 80 22.90 29.69 -1.19
C PRO A 80 22.06 28.93 -2.25
N ASP A 81 22.66 28.62 -3.40
CA ASP A 81 22.00 28.23 -4.64
C ASP A 81 22.39 26.81 -5.06
N GLU A 82 22.24 25.85 -4.16
CA GLU A 82 22.31 24.42 -4.45
C GLU A 82 20.99 23.89 -5.07
N GLY A 83 20.43 24.63 -6.02
CA GLY A 83 19.20 24.28 -6.72
C GLY A 83 17.90 24.59 -5.95
N PRO A 84 16.72 24.41 -6.60
CA PRO A 84 15.43 24.57 -5.94
C PRO A 84 15.25 23.49 -4.86
N GLY A 85 14.77 23.89 -3.67
CA GLY A 85 14.54 22.95 -2.56
C GLY A 85 15.70 22.74 -1.60
N THR A 86 16.84 23.42 -1.76
CA THR A 86 18.02 23.26 -0.88
C THR A 86 18.25 24.49 -0.03
N ILE A 87 18.47 24.29 1.27
CA ILE A 87 18.81 25.33 2.24
C ILE A 87 20.15 25.04 2.92
N ARG A 88 20.93 26.08 3.20
CA ARG A 88 22.16 25.97 3.98
C ARG A 88 21.98 26.66 5.34
N ILE A 89 22.25 25.92 6.41
CA ILE A 89 22.10 26.37 7.79
C ILE A 89 23.47 26.32 8.47
N SER A 90 23.76 27.30 9.32
CA SER A 90 25.03 27.31 10.06
C SER A 90 25.14 26.11 11.01
N PRO A 91 26.35 25.52 11.16
CA PRO A 91 26.56 24.37 12.06
C PRO A 91 26.09 24.60 13.49
N ASP A 92 26.21 25.83 14.01
CA ASP A 92 25.75 26.19 15.35
C ASP A 92 24.23 26.05 15.51
N VAL A 93 23.47 26.46 14.49
CA VAL A 93 22.01 26.33 14.48
C VAL A 93 21.60 24.86 14.35
N VAL A 94 22.27 24.09 13.49
CA VAL A 94 22.04 22.63 13.36
C VAL A 94 22.28 21.92 14.70
N ASN A 95 23.35 22.29 15.41
CA ASN A 95 23.67 21.72 16.71
C ASN A 95 22.67 22.14 17.80
N ASN A 96 22.30 23.42 17.86
CA ASN A 96 21.30 23.93 18.81
C ASN A 96 19.91 23.33 18.58
N LEU A 97 19.58 23.00 17.33
CA LEU A 97 18.32 22.38 16.95
C LEU A 97 18.30 20.86 17.21
N GLY A 98 19.45 20.28 17.58
CA GLY A 98 19.56 18.85 17.87
C GLY A 98 19.24 17.97 16.67
N VAL A 99 19.67 18.38 15.47
CA VAL A 99 19.43 17.63 14.23
C VAL A 99 20.16 16.30 14.28
N ARG A 100 19.41 15.21 14.17
CA ARG A 100 19.89 13.84 14.06
C ARG A 100 19.68 13.39 12.64
N THR A 101 20.70 12.76 12.09
CA THR A 101 20.63 12.13 10.78
C THR A 101 20.60 10.62 10.93
N SER A 102 19.87 9.96 10.06
CA SER A 102 19.91 8.53 9.85
C SER A 102 20.27 8.25 8.40
N THR A 103 20.62 7.00 8.08
CA THR A 103 20.99 6.60 6.73
C THR A 103 19.91 5.69 6.18
N ALA A 104 19.46 5.95 4.96
CA ALA A 104 18.59 5.07 4.23
C ALA A 104 19.36 3.80 3.87
N SER A 105 18.84 2.64 4.26
CA SER A 105 19.53 1.37 4.04
C SER A 105 18.56 0.26 3.69
N TYR A 106 18.95 -0.61 2.77
CA TYR A 106 18.21 -1.85 2.53
C TYR A 106 18.24 -2.78 3.75
N LYS A 107 17.05 -3.05 4.29
CA LYS A 107 16.85 -3.95 5.43
C LYS A 107 15.63 -4.84 5.17
N SER A 108 15.61 -6.00 5.82
CA SER A 108 14.39 -6.81 5.87
C SER A 108 13.38 -6.09 6.76
N LEU A 109 12.16 -5.88 6.23
CA LEU A 109 11.07 -5.30 6.99
C LEU A 109 10.39 -6.42 7.78
N HIS A 110 10.55 -6.40 9.10
CA HIS A 110 9.74 -7.21 10.00
C HIS A 110 8.43 -6.47 10.24
N THR A 111 7.32 -7.03 9.83
CA THR A 111 6.01 -6.45 10.15
C THR A 111 5.37 -7.26 11.26
N GLU A 112 5.03 -6.60 12.36
CA GLU A 112 4.29 -7.21 13.45
C GLU A 112 2.80 -6.88 13.31
N ILE A 113 1.96 -7.91 13.44
CA ILE A 113 0.51 -7.75 13.51
C ILE A 113 0.09 -8.09 14.94
N ASN A 114 -0.27 -7.04 15.68
CA ASN A 114 -0.84 -7.16 17.01
C ASN A 114 -2.35 -7.33 16.90
N THR A 115 -2.85 -8.45 17.41
CA THR A 115 -4.26 -8.76 17.44
C THR A 115 -4.65 -9.40 18.77
N VAL A 116 -5.96 -9.42 19.03
CA VAL A 116 -6.58 -10.19 20.10
C VAL A 116 -7.03 -11.53 19.55
N GLY A 117 -7.02 -12.54 20.40
CA GLY A 117 -7.64 -13.81 20.11
C GLY A 117 -8.34 -14.42 21.31
N TYR A 118 -9.11 -15.45 21.02
CA TYR A 118 -9.92 -16.16 21.99
C TYR A 118 -9.44 -17.59 22.09
N VAL A 119 -9.26 -18.07 23.31
CA VAL A 119 -9.01 -19.49 23.55
C VAL A 119 -10.31 -20.24 23.30
N THR A 120 -10.34 -21.12 22.32
CA THR A 120 -11.43 -22.05 22.02
C THR A 120 -10.96 -23.48 22.28
N TYR A 121 -11.92 -24.37 22.44
CA TYR A 121 -11.61 -25.79 22.54
C TYR A 121 -11.30 -26.36 21.16
N ASP A 122 -10.55 -27.46 21.14
CA ASP A 122 -10.34 -28.24 19.94
C ASP A 122 -11.67 -28.91 19.55
N GLU A 123 -12.33 -28.38 18.50
CA GLU A 123 -13.60 -28.92 18.01
C GLU A 123 -13.44 -30.35 17.47
N ASP A 124 -12.25 -30.73 17.00
CA ASP A 124 -11.98 -32.10 16.52
C ASP A 124 -12.02 -33.13 17.67
N LYS A 125 -11.87 -32.67 18.92
CA LYS A 125 -11.93 -33.50 20.13
C LYS A 125 -13.23 -33.33 20.92
N LEU A 126 -14.23 -32.62 20.37
CA LEU A 126 -15.55 -32.51 20.97
C LEU A 126 -16.39 -33.76 20.64
N VAL A 127 -16.91 -34.42 21.67
CA VAL A 127 -17.81 -35.56 21.50
C VAL A 127 -19.17 -35.26 22.11
N HIS A 128 -20.21 -35.37 21.28
CA HIS A 128 -21.59 -35.29 21.74
C HIS A 128 -22.13 -36.66 22.13
N ILE A 129 -22.77 -36.70 23.30
CA ILE A 129 -23.40 -37.91 23.83
C ILE A 129 -24.90 -37.84 23.56
N HIS A 130 -25.38 -38.78 22.77
CA HIS A 130 -26.79 -38.94 22.42
C HIS A 130 -27.27 -40.33 22.86
N PRO A 131 -28.53 -40.48 23.32
CA PRO A 131 -29.07 -41.79 23.58
C PRO A 131 -29.43 -42.46 22.24
N ARG A 132 -29.33 -43.78 22.17
CA ARG A 132 -29.82 -44.58 21.02
C ARG A 132 -31.20 -45.15 21.23
N VAL A 133 -31.71 -45.06 22.45
CA VAL A 133 -33.02 -45.52 22.87
C VAL A 133 -33.76 -44.37 23.54
N GLU A 134 -35.08 -44.46 23.53
CA GLU A 134 -35.90 -43.60 24.38
C GLU A 134 -36.00 -44.17 25.79
N GLY A 135 -36.09 -43.29 26.79
CA GLY A 135 -36.10 -43.71 28.18
C GLY A 135 -36.04 -42.55 29.17
N TRP A 136 -36.00 -42.89 30.45
CA TRP A 136 -35.91 -41.94 31.54
C TRP A 136 -34.52 -42.01 32.16
N ILE A 137 -33.91 -40.83 32.36
CA ILE A 137 -32.65 -40.72 33.11
C ILE A 137 -32.97 -40.93 34.59
N GLU A 138 -32.51 -42.04 35.17
CA GLU A 138 -32.76 -42.33 36.58
C GLU A 138 -31.74 -41.65 37.48
N LYS A 139 -30.47 -41.72 37.07
CA LYS A 139 -29.36 -41.20 37.86
C LYS A 139 -28.32 -40.53 36.98
N LEU A 140 -27.80 -39.40 37.44
CA LEU A 140 -26.79 -38.63 36.73
C LEU A 140 -25.55 -38.51 37.60
N TYR A 141 -24.43 -39.08 37.14
CA TYR A 141 -23.17 -39.06 37.88
C TYR A 141 -22.42 -37.74 37.71
N VAL A 142 -22.58 -37.08 36.55
CA VAL A 142 -21.96 -35.79 36.26
C VAL A 142 -22.97 -34.66 36.46
N LYS A 143 -22.74 -33.80 37.46
CA LYS A 143 -23.78 -32.90 37.98
C LYS A 143 -23.67 -31.49 37.41
N ALA A 144 -22.47 -31.07 36.98
CA ALA A 144 -22.23 -29.72 36.53
C ALA A 144 -21.47 -29.67 35.19
N VAL A 145 -21.70 -28.58 34.47
CA VAL A 145 -20.82 -28.15 33.37
C VAL A 145 -19.48 -27.74 33.98
N GLY A 146 -18.37 -28.16 33.39
CA GLY A 146 -17.02 -27.98 33.91
C GLY A 146 -16.49 -29.15 34.73
N ASP A 147 -17.31 -30.17 35.02
CA ASP A 147 -16.83 -31.38 35.73
C ASP A 147 -15.84 -32.17 34.85
N PRO A 148 -14.65 -32.54 35.36
CA PRO A 148 -13.73 -33.41 34.65
C PRO A 148 -14.23 -34.85 34.62
N VAL A 149 -14.11 -35.49 33.47
CA VAL A 149 -14.51 -36.87 33.23
C VAL A 149 -13.36 -37.69 32.68
N LYS A 150 -13.18 -38.90 33.21
CA LYS A 150 -12.21 -39.88 32.71
C LYS A 150 -12.89 -40.83 31.73
N LYS A 151 -12.11 -41.38 30.80
CA LYS A 151 -12.55 -42.47 29.92
C LYS A 151 -13.07 -43.63 30.77
N ASN A 152 -14.21 -44.17 30.38
CA ASN A 152 -14.96 -45.22 31.09
C ASN A 152 -15.53 -44.81 32.46
N GLN A 153 -15.56 -43.53 32.81
CA GLN A 153 -16.29 -43.05 33.99
C GLN A 153 -17.81 -43.10 33.72
N PRO A 154 -18.63 -43.53 34.69
CA PRO A 154 -20.09 -43.53 34.53
C PRO A 154 -20.60 -42.10 34.36
N LEU A 155 -21.48 -41.89 33.37
CA LEU A 155 -22.06 -40.59 33.04
C LEU A 155 -23.50 -40.50 33.56
N TYR A 156 -24.36 -41.42 33.12
CA TYR A 156 -25.76 -41.48 33.50
C TYR A 156 -26.28 -42.92 33.44
N ASP A 157 -27.34 -43.16 34.20
CA ASP A 157 -28.15 -44.37 34.16
C ASP A 157 -29.47 -44.06 33.46
N ILE A 158 -29.86 -44.90 32.49
CA ILE A 158 -31.12 -44.77 31.74
C ILE A 158 -31.96 -46.04 31.89
N TYR A 159 -33.23 -45.85 32.22
CA TYR A 159 -34.26 -46.87 32.10
C TYR A 159 -34.91 -46.77 30.72
N SER A 160 -34.87 -47.86 29.95
CA SER A 160 -35.50 -47.93 28.63
C SER A 160 -36.25 -49.24 28.45
N PRO A 161 -37.57 -49.21 28.19
CA PRO A 161 -38.33 -50.41 27.87
C PRO A 161 -37.75 -51.17 26.67
N ALA A 162 -37.21 -50.45 25.67
CA ALA A 162 -36.59 -51.06 24.50
C ALA A 162 -35.33 -51.87 24.85
N LEU A 163 -34.52 -51.40 25.81
CA LEU A 163 -33.36 -52.15 26.30
C LEU A 163 -33.80 -53.37 27.12
N VAL A 164 -34.81 -53.24 27.97
CA VAL A 164 -35.34 -54.37 28.76
C VAL A 164 -35.83 -55.49 27.84
N ASN A 165 -36.67 -55.16 26.85
CA ASN A 165 -37.19 -56.13 25.88
C ASN A 165 -36.07 -56.81 25.08
N ALA A 166 -35.06 -56.04 24.64
CA ALA A 166 -33.94 -56.60 23.89
C ALA A 166 -33.06 -57.55 24.75
N GLN A 167 -32.95 -57.30 26.05
CA GLN A 167 -32.27 -58.20 26.98
C GLN A 167 -33.07 -59.50 27.19
N GLU A 168 -34.39 -59.41 27.35
CA GLU A 168 -35.27 -60.58 27.46
C GLU A 168 -35.19 -61.49 26.21
N GLU A 169 -35.16 -60.88 25.02
CA GLU A 169 -34.97 -61.61 23.77
C GLU A 169 -33.64 -62.39 23.74
N LEU A 170 -32.54 -61.79 24.23
CA LEU A 170 -31.26 -62.48 24.33
C LEU A 170 -31.34 -63.66 25.31
N LEU A 171 -31.96 -63.49 26.47
CA LEU A 171 -32.13 -64.58 27.45
C LEU A 171 -32.97 -65.72 26.88
N LEU A 172 -34.07 -65.42 26.19
CA LEU A 172 -34.90 -66.42 25.51
C LEU A 172 -34.12 -67.16 24.42
N ALA A 173 -33.24 -66.47 23.69
CA ALA A 173 -32.38 -67.09 22.68
C ALA A 173 -31.32 -68.02 23.30
N LEU A 174 -30.73 -67.62 24.44
CA LEU A 174 -29.77 -68.42 25.21
C LEU A 174 -30.43 -69.69 25.77
N ASP A 175 -31.64 -69.58 26.31
CA ASP A 175 -32.38 -70.71 26.86
C ASP A 175 -32.76 -71.73 25.77
N ARG A 176 -33.08 -71.26 24.57
CA ARG A 176 -33.33 -72.10 23.39
C ARG A 176 -32.07 -72.67 22.74
N LYS A 177 -30.87 -72.27 23.17
CA LYS A 177 -29.57 -72.68 22.61
C LYS A 177 -29.46 -72.49 21.09
N ASN A 178 -30.11 -71.45 20.55
CA ASN A 178 -30.10 -71.18 19.12
C ASN A 178 -29.07 -70.10 18.77
N ASN A 179 -27.90 -70.53 18.28
CA ASN A 179 -26.79 -69.63 17.97
C ASN A 179 -27.17 -68.50 17.01
N ARG A 180 -28.04 -68.73 16.03
CA ARG A 180 -28.47 -67.68 15.09
C ARG A 180 -29.26 -66.58 15.80
N LEU A 181 -30.16 -66.97 16.71
CA LEU A 181 -30.96 -66.02 17.49
C LEU A 181 -30.11 -65.29 18.52
N ILE A 182 -29.15 -65.98 19.14
CA ILE A 182 -28.21 -65.36 20.09
C ILE A 182 -27.42 -64.26 19.39
N SER A 183 -26.80 -64.55 18.24
CA SER A 183 -26.07 -63.54 17.49
C SER A 183 -26.95 -62.39 17.00
N ALA A 184 -28.20 -62.66 16.60
CA ALA A 184 -29.14 -61.61 16.21
C ALA A 184 -29.51 -60.68 17.38
N ALA A 185 -29.77 -61.25 18.56
CA ALA A 185 -30.09 -60.49 19.77
C ALA A 185 -28.86 -59.71 20.29
N GLU A 186 -27.66 -60.29 20.25
CA GLU A 186 -26.40 -59.58 20.58
C GLU A 186 -26.16 -58.41 19.63
N ASN A 187 -26.35 -58.60 18.32
CA ASN A 187 -26.22 -57.53 17.34
C ASN A 187 -27.25 -56.42 17.56
N ARG A 188 -28.48 -56.77 17.94
CA ARG A 188 -29.51 -55.79 18.28
C ARG A 188 -29.12 -54.97 19.50
N LEU A 189 -28.66 -55.59 20.58
CA LEU A 189 -28.19 -54.90 21.79
C LEU A 189 -26.98 -53.99 21.49
N ALA A 190 -26.05 -54.45 20.66
CA ALA A 190 -24.92 -53.64 20.21
C ALA A 190 -25.36 -52.44 19.37
N ALA A 191 -26.38 -52.59 18.51
CA ALA A 191 -26.96 -51.49 17.73
C ALA A 191 -27.64 -50.44 18.62
N LEU A 192 -28.19 -50.85 19.76
CA LEU A 192 -28.72 -49.94 20.80
C LEU A 192 -27.60 -49.37 21.70
N GLN A 193 -26.34 -49.60 21.35
CA GLN A 193 -25.15 -49.11 22.03
C GLN A 193 -25.03 -49.58 23.49
N LEU A 194 -25.60 -50.74 23.80
CA LEU A 194 -25.40 -51.38 25.10
C LEU A 194 -23.90 -51.75 25.25
N PRO A 195 -23.23 -51.38 26.36
CA PRO A 195 -21.83 -51.71 26.57
C PRO A 195 -21.59 -53.24 26.49
N LYS A 196 -20.52 -53.66 25.82
CA LYS A 196 -20.17 -55.09 25.70
C LYS A 196 -20.06 -55.78 27.06
N SER A 197 -19.52 -55.09 28.05
CA SER A 197 -19.45 -55.55 29.44
C SER A 197 -20.81 -55.79 30.08
N ALA A 198 -21.85 -55.04 29.69
CA ALA A 198 -23.21 -55.27 30.15
C ALA A 198 -23.85 -56.49 29.47
N ILE A 199 -23.57 -56.72 28.17
CA ILE A 199 -24.00 -57.92 27.44
C ILE A 199 -23.36 -59.18 28.04
N GLU A 200 -22.07 -59.14 28.35
CA GLU A 200 -21.37 -60.26 29.01
C GLU A 200 -21.93 -60.55 30.40
N LYS A 201 -22.12 -59.52 31.24
CA LYS A 201 -22.77 -59.67 32.55
C LYS A 201 -24.18 -60.23 32.44
N LEU A 202 -24.95 -59.85 31.43
CA LEU A 202 -26.29 -60.41 31.19
C LEU A 202 -26.22 -61.91 30.88
N LYS A 203 -25.25 -62.35 30.06
CA LYS A 203 -25.04 -63.77 29.75
C LYS A 203 -24.65 -64.59 30.97
N GLU A 204 -23.77 -64.05 31.82
CA GLU A 204 -23.31 -64.72 33.04
C GLU A 204 -24.39 -64.79 34.12
N THR A 205 -25.06 -63.66 34.38
CA THR A 205 -26.02 -63.55 35.48
C THR A 205 -27.41 -64.06 35.11
N LYS A 206 -27.73 -64.10 33.81
CA LYS A 206 -29.06 -64.39 33.26
C LYS A 206 -30.19 -63.52 33.86
N LYS A 207 -29.86 -62.30 34.28
CA LYS A 207 -30.81 -61.35 34.88
C LYS A 207 -30.86 -60.08 34.06
N VAL A 208 -32.07 -59.70 33.65
CA VAL A 208 -32.32 -58.44 32.95
C VAL A 208 -32.08 -57.26 33.89
N GLN A 209 -31.37 -56.26 33.40
CA GLN A 209 -31.15 -55.00 34.10
C GLN A 209 -32.14 -53.97 33.60
N GLN A 210 -32.92 -53.39 34.53
CA GLN A 210 -33.87 -52.33 34.20
C GLN A 210 -33.13 -51.03 33.81
N THR A 211 -32.10 -50.69 34.56
CA THR A 211 -31.31 -49.48 34.35
C THR A 211 -29.92 -49.82 33.84
N ILE A 212 -29.48 -49.11 32.80
CA ILE A 212 -28.19 -49.30 32.16
C ILE A 212 -27.33 -48.05 32.34
N THR A 213 -26.10 -48.26 32.81
CA THR A 213 -25.08 -47.21 32.92
C THR A 213 -24.35 -47.00 31.60
N PHE A 214 -24.33 -45.75 31.14
CA PHE A 214 -23.50 -45.31 30.02
C PHE A 214 -22.24 -44.61 30.53
N TYR A 215 -21.12 -44.83 29.83
CA TYR A 215 -19.80 -44.38 30.25
C TYR A 215 -19.18 -43.38 29.27
N SER A 216 -18.22 -42.59 29.75
CA SER A 216 -17.50 -41.64 28.92
C SER A 216 -16.61 -42.34 27.88
N PRO A 217 -16.69 -41.97 26.58
CA PRO A 217 -15.80 -42.53 25.55
C PRO A 217 -14.37 -42.00 25.63
N GLN A 218 -14.15 -40.83 26.24
CA GLN A 218 -12.86 -40.15 26.30
C GLN A 218 -12.62 -39.44 27.64
N ASN A 219 -11.39 -38.98 27.85
CA ASN A 219 -11.07 -38.05 28.93
C ASN A 219 -11.46 -36.63 28.48
N GLY A 220 -11.86 -35.78 29.42
CA GLY A 220 -12.18 -34.39 29.08
C GLY A 220 -12.94 -33.68 30.19
N VAL A 221 -13.61 -32.61 29.81
CA VAL A 221 -14.46 -31.80 30.68
C VAL A 221 -15.84 -31.70 30.03
N VAL A 222 -16.90 -31.69 30.84
CA VAL A 222 -18.27 -31.49 30.33
C VAL A 222 -18.46 -30.03 29.92
N GLU A 223 -18.65 -29.79 28.62
CA GLU A 223 -18.89 -28.46 28.04
C GLU A 223 -20.37 -28.06 28.14
N ASN A 224 -21.28 -29.01 27.89
CA ASN A 224 -22.72 -28.76 27.94
C ASN A 224 -23.43 -29.94 28.58
N LEU A 225 -24.44 -29.65 29.40
CA LEU A 225 -25.25 -30.64 30.11
C LEU A 225 -26.73 -30.26 30.04
N LYS A 226 -27.44 -30.85 29.08
CA LYS A 226 -28.85 -30.53 28.77
C LYS A 226 -29.85 -31.45 29.47
N ILE A 227 -29.40 -32.33 30.36
CA ILE A 227 -30.25 -33.28 31.09
C ILE A 227 -30.14 -33.14 32.60
N ARG A 228 -31.18 -33.59 33.30
CA ARG A 228 -31.21 -33.80 34.75
C ARG A 228 -31.88 -35.14 35.06
N GLU A 229 -31.73 -35.60 36.29
CA GLU A 229 -32.41 -36.81 36.77
C GLU A 229 -33.94 -36.64 36.62
N GLY A 230 -34.61 -37.71 36.18
CA GLY A 230 -36.04 -37.73 35.86
C GLY A 230 -36.38 -37.31 34.41
N PHE A 231 -35.44 -36.81 33.62
CA PHE A 231 -35.72 -36.39 32.25
C PHE A 231 -36.06 -37.57 31.34
N PHE A 232 -37.06 -37.38 30.49
CA PHE A 232 -37.34 -38.29 29.37
C PHE A 232 -36.52 -37.88 28.15
N VAL A 233 -35.78 -38.82 27.58
CA VAL A 233 -34.87 -38.60 26.46
C VAL A 233 -35.26 -39.46 25.26
N LYS A 234 -34.99 -38.94 24.06
CA LYS A 234 -35.28 -39.61 22.79
C LYS A 234 -34.01 -39.75 21.95
N PRO A 235 -33.92 -40.75 21.06
CA PRO A 235 -32.80 -40.86 20.13
C PRO A 235 -32.55 -39.55 19.37
N GLY A 236 -31.29 -39.15 19.27
CA GLY A 236 -30.88 -37.89 18.63
C GLY A 236 -30.90 -36.66 19.54
N SER A 237 -31.53 -36.71 20.72
CA SER A 237 -31.38 -35.63 21.71
C SER A 237 -29.94 -35.55 22.20
N THR A 238 -29.38 -34.34 22.31
CA THR A 238 -28.03 -34.15 22.88
C THR A 238 -28.13 -34.13 24.39
N LEU A 239 -27.53 -35.10 25.07
CA LEU A 239 -27.56 -35.18 26.53
C LEU A 239 -26.49 -34.27 27.13
N MET A 240 -25.27 -34.43 26.64
CA MET A 240 -24.09 -33.68 27.07
C MET A 240 -23.02 -33.67 25.98
N SER A 241 -22.07 -32.75 26.11
CA SER A 241 -20.86 -32.68 25.28
C SER A 241 -19.64 -32.82 26.18
N ILE A 242 -18.65 -33.60 25.75
CA ILE A 242 -17.40 -33.80 26.46
C ILE A 242 -16.26 -33.36 25.55
N VAL A 243 -15.41 -32.47 26.05
CA VAL A 243 -14.29 -31.92 25.29
C VAL A 243 -12.96 -32.23 25.96
N ASP A 244 -11.98 -32.67 25.18
CA ASP A 244 -10.61 -32.85 25.67
C ASP A 244 -9.87 -31.51 25.62
N LEU A 245 -9.45 -31.01 26.78
CA LEU A 245 -8.74 -29.73 26.93
C LEU A 245 -7.22 -29.88 26.92
N SER A 246 -6.67 -31.06 26.59
CA SER A 246 -5.21 -31.28 26.47
C SER A 246 -4.56 -30.43 25.37
N GLU A 247 -5.37 -29.98 24.41
CA GLU A 247 -4.99 -29.09 23.33
C GLU A 247 -6.10 -28.08 23.15
N VAL A 248 -5.73 -26.83 22.92
CA VAL A 248 -6.66 -25.74 22.72
C VAL A 248 -6.34 -25.04 21.41
N TRP A 249 -7.38 -24.43 20.85
CA TRP A 249 -7.25 -23.55 19.71
C TRP A 249 -7.30 -22.12 20.20
N ILE A 250 -6.55 -21.25 19.53
CA ILE A 250 -6.57 -19.82 19.77
C ILE A 250 -7.00 -19.22 18.43
N GLU A 251 -8.16 -18.57 18.43
CA GLU A 251 -8.68 -17.86 17.27
C GLU A 251 -8.31 -16.39 17.37
N GLY A 252 -7.30 -15.96 16.61
CA GLY A 252 -6.93 -14.55 16.46
C GLY A 252 -7.77 -13.85 15.40
N GLU A 253 -8.11 -12.58 15.63
CA GLU A 253 -8.94 -11.78 14.72
C GLU A 253 -8.10 -10.76 13.93
N VAL A 254 -7.75 -11.08 12.68
CA VAL A 254 -6.90 -10.20 11.86
C VAL A 254 -7.77 -9.29 10.99
N PHE A 255 -7.55 -7.98 11.01
CA PHE A 255 -8.32 -7.05 10.17
C PHE A 255 -8.13 -7.31 8.68
N GLU A 256 -9.16 -7.06 7.88
CA GLU A 256 -9.18 -7.26 6.42
C GLU A 256 -7.94 -6.67 5.71
N ARG A 257 -7.56 -5.43 6.05
CA ARG A 257 -6.39 -4.73 5.48
C ARG A 257 -5.06 -5.47 5.69
N GLN A 258 -4.98 -6.29 6.75
CA GLN A 258 -3.79 -7.04 7.13
C GLN A 258 -3.90 -8.52 6.76
N ALA A 259 -5.05 -9.00 6.27
CA ALA A 259 -5.26 -10.41 5.96
C ALA A 259 -4.26 -10.95 4.92
N GLY A 260 -3.93 -10.15 3.90
CA GLY A 260 -2.95 -10.52 2.87
C GLY A 260 -1.50 -10.59 3.37
N GLN A 261 -1.23 -10.11 4.58
CA GLN A 261 0.09 -10.13 5.21
C GLN A 261 0.32 -11.41 6.02
N VAL A 262 -0.76 -12.06 6.47
CA VAL A 262 -0.67 -13.29 7.28
C VAL A 262 -0.55 -14.51 6.37
N LYS A 263 0.45 -15.35 6.65
CA LYS A 263 0.67 -16.63 5.96
C LYS A 263 0.59 -17.79 6.94
N THR A 264 0.13 -18.94 6.47
CA THR A 264 0.20 -20.18 7.25
C THR A 264 1.64 -20.52 7.60
N GLY A 265 1.89 -20.94 8.84
CA GLY A 265 3.24 -21.18 9.37
C GLY A 265 3.96 -19.93 9.88
N ALA A 266 3.34 -18.73 9.82
CA ALA A 266 3.92 -17.53 10.39
C ALA A 266 4.18 -17.72 11.90
N PRO A 267 5.38 -17.36 12.41
CA PRO A 267 5.67 -17.44 13.83
C PRO A 267 4.79 -16.46 14.61
N ILE A 268 4.26 -16.90 15.75
CA ILE A 268 3.43 -16.06 16.61
C ILE A 268 3.97 -16.09 18.03
N THR A 269 3.85 -14.94 18.69
CA THR A 269 4.07 -14.81 20.13
C THR A 269 2.75 -14.48 20.78
N MET A 270 2.43 -15.16 21.87
CA MET A 270 1.19 -14.97 22.59
C MET A 270 1.46 -14.71 24.07
N THR A 271 0.66 -13.83 24.65
CA THR A 271 0.61 -13.55 26.09
C THR A 271 -0.83 -13.59 26.58
N LEU A 272 -1.02 -13.98 27.84
CA LEU A 272 -2.32 -14.04 28.49
C LEU A 272 -2.35 -13.05 29.65
N ASP A 273 -3.36 -12.19 29.70
CA ASP A 273 -3.46 -11.15 30.73
C ASP A 273 -3.61 -11.73 32.15
N TYR A 274 -4.22 -12.92 32.28
CA TYR A 274 -4.38 -13.57 33.58
C TYR A 274 -3.07 -14.13 34.15
N LEU A 275 -2.05 -14.32 33.31
CA LEU A 275 -0.75 -14.89 33.67
C LEU A 275 0.38 -14.01 33.09
N PRO A 276 0.58 -12.80 33.65
CA PRO A 276 1.57 -11.86 33.13
C PRO A 276 2.99 -12.42 33.27
N GLY A 277 3.83 -12.15 32.27
CA GLY A 277 5.25 -12.55 32.25
C GLY A 277 5.54 -13.91 31.61
N LYS A 278 4.51 -14.71 31.31
CA LYS A 278 4.67 -15.94 30.52
C LYS A 278 4.39 -15.65 29.04
N ILE A 279 5.30 -16.09 28.19
CA ILE A 279 5.22 -15.92 26.75
C ILE A 279 5.15 -17.31 26.12
N TRP A 280 4.19 -17.50 25.21
CA TRP A 280 4.05 -18.72 24.44
C TRP A 280 4.39 -18.45 22.99
N GLN A 281 5.20 -19.34 22.41
CA GLN A 281 5.57 -19.29 21.01
C GLN A 281 4.81 -20.38 20.26
N GLY A 282 4.22 -20.01 19.14
CA GLY A 282 3.47 -20.90 18.27
C GLY A 282 3.63 -20.53 16.80
N GLN A 283 2.81 -21.13 15.96
CA GLN A 283 2.72 -20.78 14.55
C GLN A 283 1.26 -20.79 14.12
N VAL A 284 0.95 -20.03 13.07
CA VAL A 284 -0.37 -20.06 12.43
C VAL A 284 -0.62 -21.44 11.83
N ASP A 285 -1.62 -22.15 12.36
CA ASP A 285 -2.05 -23.48 11.88
C ASP A 285 -2.93 -23.35 10.64
N PHE A 286 -3.93 -22.47 10.71
CA PHE A 286 -4.93 -22.35 9.66
C PHE A 286 -5.47 -20.92 9.57
N ILE A 287 -5.75 -20.46 8.35
CA ILE A 287 -6.39 -19.16 8.10
C ILE A 287 -7.76 -19.47 7.49
N TYR A 288 -8.83 -19.01 8.13
CA TYR A 288 -10.18 -19.26 7.63
C TYR A 288 -10.40 -18.53 6.30
N PRO A 289 -11.02 -19.19 5.30
CA PRO A 289 -11.25 -18.58 3.98
C PRO A 289 -12.39 -17.55 3.97
N THR A 290 -13.06 -17.36 5.12
CA THR A 290 -14.20 -16.47 5.29
C THR A 290 -13.86 -15.36 6.27
N LEU A 291 -14.32 -14.16 5.94
CA LEU A 291 -14.25 -12.99 6.81
C LEU A 291 -15.55 -12.86 7.63
N ASP A 292 -15.42 -12.54 8.91
CA ASP A 292 -16.57 -12.27 9.78
C ASP A 292 -17.24 -10.95 9.36
N GLN A 293 -18.53 -11.01 9.01
CA GLN A 293 -19.28 -9.86 8.50
C GLN A 293 -19.47 -8.75 9.54
N LYS A 294 -19.48 -9.09 10.83
CA LYS A 294 -19.71 -8.13 11.93
C LYS A 294 -18.43 -7.43 12.32
N THR A 295 -17.34 -8.17 12.50
CA THR A 295 -16.05 -7.61 12.95
C THR A 295 -15.14 -7.19 11.80
N ARG A 296 -15.44 -7.61 10.55
CA ARG A 296 -14.60 -7.40 9.36
C ARG A 296 -13.18 -7.94 9.56
N THR A 297 -13.07 -9.07 10.24
CA THR A 297 -11.80 -9.74 10.52
C THR A 297 -11.76 -11.13 9.90
N VAL A 298 -10.58 -11.56 9.49
CA VAL A 298 -10.26 -12.93 9.13
C VAL A 298 -9.79 -13.66 10.38
N LYS A 299 -10.41 -14.81 10.64
CA LYS A 299 -10.01 -15.66 11.76
C LYS A 299 -8.75 -16.43 11.41
N VAL A 300 -7.81 -16.44 12.34
CA VAL A 300 -6.56 -17.19 12.25
C VAL A 300 -6.49 -18.15 13.42
N ARG A 301 -6.38 -19.45 13.13
CA ARG A 301 -6.29 -20.50 14.13
C ARG A 301 -4.84 -20.80 14.45
N ILE A 302 -4.54 -20.85 15.73
CA ILE A 302 -3.26 -21.27 16.30
C ILE A 302 -3.54 -22.40 17.28
N ARG A 303 -2.63 -23.37 17.36
CA ARG A 303 -2.80 -24.57 18.18
C ARG A 303 -1.76 -24.59 19.30
N PHE A 304 -2.22 -24.80 20.53
CA PHE A 304 -1.35 -24.88 21.71
C PHE A 304 -1.67 -26.10 22.56
N LYS A 305 -0.62 -26.77 23.03
CA LYS A 305 -0.73 -27.83 24.05
C LYS A 305 -1.04 -27.22 25.41
N ASN A 306 -1.95 -27.83 26.15
CA ASN A 306 -2.45 -27.34 27.42
C ASN A 306 -2.23 -28.37 28.54
N GLU A 307 -0.99 -28.82 28.71
CA GLU A 307 -0.64 -29.87 29.69
C GLU A 307 -0.88 -29.43 31.14
N ASN A 308 -0.72 -28.14 31.43
CA ASN A 308 -0.91 -27.57 32.77
C ASN A 308 -2.33 -27.07 33.04
N GLY A 309 -3.23 -27.10 32.04
CA GLY A 309 -4.56 -26.51 32.16
C GLY A 309 -4.55 -24.97 32.31
N ASP A 310 -3.48 -24.33 31.84
CA ASP A 310 -3.31 -22.87 31.83
C ASP A 310 -4.39 -22.25 30.93
N PHE A 311 -4.56 -22.79 29.72
CA PHE A 311 -5.53 -22.27 28.76
C PHE A 311 -6.95 -22.71 29.10
N LYS A 312 -7.77 -21.76 29.55
CA LYS A 312 -9.20 -22.00 29.75
C LYS A 312 -9.97 -21.43 28.55
N PRO A 313 -10.94 -22.18 27.99
CA PRO A 313 -11.79 -21.66 26.92
C PRO A 313 -12.47 -20.34 27.31
N ASN A 314 -12.72 -19.51 26.29
CA ASN A 314 -13.25 -18.14 26.37
C ASN A 314 -12.33 -17.10 27.03
N MET A 315 -11.06 -17.42 27.29
CA MET A 315 -10.07 -16.42 27.69
C MET A 315 -9.61 -15.57 26.51
N PHE A 316 -9.28 -14.31 26.79
CA PHE A 316 -8.57 -13.45 25.85
C PHE A 316 -7.07 -13.77 25.85
N ALA A 317 -6.49 -13.72 24.66
CA ALA A 317 -5.05 -13.82 24.43
C ALA A 317 -4.62 -12.66 23.54
N GLN A 318 -3.50 -12.03 23.89
CA GLN A 318 -2.85 -11.06 23.02
C GLN A 318 -1.88 -11.82 22.12
N ILE A 319 -1.99 -11.61 20.81
CA ILE A 319 -1.22 -12.33 19.80
C ILE A 319 -0.46 -11.31 18.96
N THR A 320 0.85 -11.52 18.85
CA THR A 320 1.72 -10.83 17.91
C THR A 320 2.14 -11.83 16.85
N ILE A 321 1.63 -11.64 15.64
CA ILE A 321 2.02 -12.42 14.47
C ILE A 321 3.23 -11.74 13.86
N HIS A 322 4.34 -12.48 13.83
CA HIS A 322 5.60 -12.00 13.27
C HIS A 322 5.66 -12.39 11.80
N GLN A 323 5.68 -11.39 10.93
CA GLN A 323 5.93 -11.62 9.52
C GLN A 323 7.41 -11.36 9.22
N THR A 324 8.11 -12.42 8.85
CA THR A 324 9.44 -12.29 8.25
C THR A 324 9.25 -12.09 6.75
N SER A 325 9.45 -10.86 6.27
CA SER A 325 9.62 -10.62 4.84
C SER A 325 11.10 -10.71 4.51
N ASP A 326 11.51 -11.74 3.77
CA ASP A 326 12.90 -11.83 3.26
C ASP A 326 13.19 -10.79 2.17
N GLU A 327 12.17 -10.05 1.72
CA GLU A 327 12.33 -8.95 0.78
C GLU A 327 13.08 -7.80 1.45
N GLN A 328 14.24 -7.45 0.88
CA GLN A 328 14.95 -6.25 1.25
C GLN A 328 14.23 -5.02 0.69
N ALA A 329 13.93 -4.08 1.58
CA ALA A 329 13.29 -2.81 1.26
C ALA A 329 14.17 -1.65 1.72
N LEU A 330 14.14 -0.53 1.00
CA LEU A 330 14.83 0.68 1.43
C LEU A 330 14.08 1.27 2.62
N LEU A 331 14.64 1.17 3.82
CA LEU A 331 13.98 1.59 5.05
C LEU A 331 14.56 2.90 5.58
N ILE A 332 13.67 3.76 6.06
CA ILE A 332 13.99 4.94 6.86
C ILE A 332 13.24 4.92 8.19
N PRO A 333 13.75 5.57 9.25
CA PRO A 333 12.98 5.75 10.50
C PRO A 333 11.68 6.49 10.23
N LYS A 334 10.60 6.03 10.85
CA LYS A 334 9.26 6.60 10.66
C LYS A 334 9.21 8.09 11.01
N GLU A 335 10.02 8.54 11.96
CA GLU A 335 10.10 9.94 12.38
C GLU A 335 10.68 10.86 11.29
N ALA A 336 11.48 10.32 10.36
CA ALA A 336 12.08 11.11 9.27
C ALA A 336 11.09 11.45 8.15
N LEU A 337 9.94 10.75 8.09
CA LEU A 337 8.90 10.97 7.10
C LEU A 337 7.98 12.13 7.49
N ILE A 338 7.84 13.12 6.61
CA ILE A 338 6.90 14.22 6.75
C ILE A 338 5.70 13.95 5.84
N ARG A 339 4.51 13.85 6.43
CA ARG A 339 3.26 13.71 5.68
C ARG A 339 2.48 15.02 5.69
N THR A 340 2.43 15.67 4.54
CA THR A 340 1.40 16.66 4.25
C THR A 340 0.31 15.90 3.49
N GLY A 341 -0.97 15.96 3.86
CA GLY A 341 -1.99 15.02 3.34
C GLY A 341 -2.10 14.87 1.81
N THR A 342 -1.44 15.73 1.03
CA THR A 342 -1.29 15.66 -0.44
C THR A 342 0.03 15.04 -0.93
N GLN A 343 1.11 15.05 -0.14
CA GLN A 343 2.44 14.55 -0.53
C GLN A 343 3.28 14.10 0.69
N ASP A 344 4.01 13.01 0.54
CA ASP A 344 4.98 12.51 1.51
C ASP A 344 6.38 13.03 1.14
N ARG A 345 7.14 13.53 2.13
CA ARG A 345 8.44 14.19 1.92
C ARG A 345 9.45 13.75 2.98
N VAL A 346 10.73 13.79 2.62
CA VAL A 346 11.87 13.55 3.52
C VAL A 346 12.92 14.62 3.31
N VAL A 347 13.61 15.01 4.38
CA VAL A 347 14.71 15.99 4.31
C VAL A 347 16.04 15.24 4.19
N LEU A 348 16.69 15.37 3.03
CA LEU A 348 18.05 14.91 2.79
C LEU A 348 19.07 15.85 3.45
N ALA A 349 20.12 15.27 4.02
CA ALA A 349 21.28 15.98 4.51
C ALA A 349 22.44 15.78 3.51
N LEU A 350 22.73 16.80 2.71
CA LEU A 350 23.75 16.76 1.66
C LEU A 350 25.19 16.95 2.18
N GLY A 351 25.33 17.31 3.47
CA GLY A 351 26.61 17.64 4.09
C GLY A 351 26.84 19.14 4.19
N GLU A 352 27.87 19.57 4.92
CA GLU A 352 28.26 20.98 5.08
C GLU A 352 27.14 21.94 5.57
N GLY A 353 26.11 21.40 6.25
CA GLY A 353 24.95 22.18 6.71
C GLY A 353 23.89 22.41 5.64
N SER A 354 23.99 21.77 4.47
CA SER A 354 22.99 21.78 3.41
C SER A 354 21.92 20.70 3.58
N PHE A 355 20.65 21.10 3.47
CA PHE A 355 19.49 20.23 3.57
C PHE A 355 18.55 20.42 2.38
N LYS A 356 17.95 19.34 1.88
CA LYS A 356 17.04 19.37 0.74
C LYS A 356 15.76 18.58 1.00
N SER A 357 14.60 19.17 0.74
CA SER A 357 13.32 18.47 0.86
C SER A 357 12.99 17.71 -0.44
N VAL A 358 12.86 16.39 -0.35
CA VAL A 358 12.56 15.51 -1.49
C VAL A 358 11.22 14.82 -1.28
N ILE A 359 10.42 14.74 -2.35
CA ILE A 359 9.15 14.00 -2.36
C ILE A 359 9.48 12.52 -2.48
N VAL A 360 8.85 11.69 -1.65
CA VAL A 360 9.05 10.24 -1.64
C VAL A 360 7.72 9.52 -1.79
N LYS A 361 7.76 8.33 -2.37
CA LYS A 361 6.63 7.41 -2.39
C LYS A 361 6.87 6.32 -1.37
N VAL A 362 5.91 6.15 -0.47
CA VAL A 362 6.01 5.25 0.68
C VAL A 362 5.25 3.95 0.44
N GLY A 363 5.79 2.85 0.97
CA GLY A 363 5.24 1.50 0.88
C GLY A 363 4.69 1.01 2.22
N ARG A 364 5.15 -0.18 2.64
CA ARG A 364 4.78 -0.79 3.92
C ARG A 364 5.38 -0.05 5.12
N TYR A 365 4.77 -0.26 6.28
CA TYR A 365 5.19 0.32 7.55
C TYR A 365 5.42 -0.79 8.56
N ASP A 366 6.43 -0.60 9.38
CA ASP A 366 6.59 -1.27 10.66
C ASP A 366 6.43 -0.24 11.81
N ASN A 367 6.59 -0.68 13.06
CA ASN A 367 6.55 0.17 14.24
C ASN A 367 7.62 1.27 14.21
N GLU A 368 8.84 0.95 13.78
CA GLU A 368 9.98 1.88 13.80
C GLU A 368 10.36 2.44 12.42
N SER A 369 10.10 1.71 11.35
CA SER A 369 10.60 2.03 10.00
C SER A 369 9.50 2.09 8.95
N VAL A 370 9.73 2.84 7.88
CA VAL A 370 8.88 2.92 6.68
C VAL A 370 9.68 2.55 5.44
N GLU A 371 9.05 1.79 4.56
CA GLU A 371 9.58 1.43 3.23
C GLU A 371 9.42 2.59 2.25
N ILE A 372 10.49 2.92 1.55
CA ILE A 372 10.50 3.90 0.46
C ILE A 372 10.56 3.15 -0.87
N LEU A 373 9.55 3.39 -1.71
CA LEU A 373 9.43 2.81 -3.05
C LEU A 373 10.17 3.66 -4.08
N GLU A 374 10.08 4.98 -3.99
CA GLU A 374 10.66 5.93 -4.94
C GLU A 374 11.09 7.23 -4.23
N GLY A 375 12.11 7.90 -4.75
CA GLY A 375 12.54 9.24 -4.32
C GLY A 375 13.77 9.28 -3.41
N LEU A 376 14.29 8.13 -2.98
CA LEU A 376 15.47 8.01 -2.11
C LEU A 376 16.36 6.87 -2.60
N SER A 377 17.67 7.00 -2.41
CA SER A 377 18.67 5.98 -2.74
C SER A 377 19.33 5.39 -1.49
N ASP A 378 19.90 4.19 -1.62
CA ASP A 378 20.70 3.57 -0.55
C ASP A 378 21.91 4.43 -0.17
N GLY A 379 22.18 4.53 1.14
CA GLY A 379 23.29 5.30 1.68
C GLY A 379 23.03 6.80 1.84
N GLU A 380 21.90 7.33 1.37
CA GLU A 380 21.55 8.73 1.54
C GLU A 380 21.27 9.06 3.01
N LYS A 381 21.81 10.20 3.46
CA LYS A 381 21.59 10.70 4.83
C LYS A 381 20.31 11.50 4.87
N ILE A 382 19.43 11.14 5.77
CA ILE A 382 18.13 11.77 5.98
C ILE A 382 18.02 12.31 7.40
N VAL A 383 17.27 13.37 7.58
CA VAL A 383 17.06 13.98 8.90
C VAL A 383 15.92 13.25 9.63
N SER A 384 16.20 12.77 10.84
CA SER A 384 15.24 12.10 11.72
C SER A 384 14.74 12.96 12.88
N SER A 385 15.34 14.14 13.12
CA SER A 385 14.85 15.11 14.11
C SER A 385 14.94 16.55 13.59
N ALA A 386 13.99 17.39 14.00
CA ALA A 386 13.81 18.76 13.51
C ALA A 386 13.56 18.88 11.99
N GLN A 387 13.19 17.78 11.34
CA GLN A 387 12.83 17.69 9.92
C GLN A 387 11.72 18.68 9.53
N PHE A 388 10.74 18.95 10.40
CA PHE A 388 9.67 19.91 10.13
C PHE A 388 10.18 21.35 9.98
N LEU A 389 11.13 21.76 10.82
CA LEU A 389 11.68 23.12 10.77
C LEU A 389 12.55 23.31 9.54
N LEU A 390 13.36 22.29 9.21
CA LEU A 390 14.17 22.26 8.00
C LEU A 390 13.30 22.24 6.73
N ASP A 391 12.22 21.48 6.73
CA ASP A 391 11.28 21.44 5.61
C ASP A 391 10.54 22.77 5.44
N SER A 392 10.17 23.44 6.53
CA SER A 392 9.50 24.74 6.49
C SER A 392 10.41 25.83 5.89
N GLU A 393 11.67 25.88 6.31
CA GLU A 393 12.65 26.84 5.77
C GLU A 393 12.99 26.53 4.30
N SER A 394 13.07 25.24 3.96
CA SER A 394 13.28 24.75 2.58
C SER A 394 12.11 25.08 1.66
N SER A 395 10.87 24.88 2.12
CA SER A 395 9.67 25.23 1.36
C SER A 395 9.58 26.74 1.14
N LYS A 396 9.76 27.53 2.20
CA LYS A 396 9.71 29.00 2.13
C LYS A 396 10.73 29.55 1.12
N SER A 397 12.00 29.16 1.24
CA SER A 397 13.04 29.59 0.30
C SER A 397 12.74 29.17 -1.14
N SER A 398 12.18 27.97 -1.33
CA SER A 398 11.77 27.48 -2.65
C SER A 398 10.59 28.24 -3.24
N ASP A 399 9.60 28.60 -2.42
CA ASP A 399 8.46 29.43 -2.83
C ASP A 399 8.92 30.83 -3.26
N PHE A 400 9.82 31.45 -2.51
CA PHE A 400 10.43 32.72 -2.90
C PHE A 400 11.25 32.62 -4.20
N LYS A 401 11.99 31.53 -4.40
CA LYS A 401 12.72 31.29 -5.66
C LYS A 401 11.77 31.07 -6.85
N ARG A 402 10.63 30.39 -6.65
CA ARG A 402 9.58 30.27 -7.68
C ARG A 402 8.94 31.62 -8.04
N MET A 403 8.81 32.52 -7.07
CA MET A 403 8.25 33.87 -7.28
C MET A 403 9.25 34.86 -7.91
N ASN A 404 10.56 34.65 -7.68
CA ASN A 404 11.64 35.54 -8.14
C ASN A 404 12.36 35.04 -9.40
N HIS A 405 11.98 33.89 -9.97
CA HIS A 405 12.50 33.47 -11.27
C HIS A 405 11.66 34.16 -12.35
N ASP A 406 12.21 35.22 -12.95
CA ASP A 406 11.66 35.89 -14.13
C ASP A 406 11.31 34.87 -15.22
N GLU A 407 10.21 35.15 -15.92
CA GLU A 407 9.65 34.49 -17.12
C GLU A 407 10.59 34.54 -18.35
N SER A 408 11.87 34.21 -18.18
CA SER A 408 12.86 34.13 -19.25
C SER A 408 13.51 32.75 -19.30
N LYS A 409 12.69 31.71 -19.13
CA LYS A 409 12.89 30.52 -19.94
C LYS A 409 12.12 30.75 -21.22
N ILE A 410 12.88 31.08 -22.27
CA ILE A 410 12.49 30.76 -23.63
C ILE A 410 12.06 29.29 -23.59
N ASP A 411 10.76 29.08 -23.75
CA ASP A 411 10.21 27.78 -24.04
C ASP A 411 10.79 27.39 -25.40
N ASP A 412 11.79 26.50 -25.41
CA ASP A 412 12.38 25.92 -26.62
C ASP A 412 11.35 25.13 -27.47
N SER A 413 10.06 25.18 -27.12
CA SER A 413 8.95 24.57 -27.86
C SER A 413 8.14 25.54 -28.73
N VAL A 414 8.40 26.86 -28.71
CA VAL A 414 7.72 27.81 -29.61
C VAL A 414 8.60 28.14 -30.83
N PRO A 415 8.18 27.81 -32.06
CA PRO A 415 8.99 28.05 -33.25
C PRO A 415 9.19 29.56 -33.48
N ALA A 416 10.43 29.96 -33.81
CA ALA A 416 10.80 31.36 -34.06
C ALA A 416 10.28 31.90 -35.41
N SER A 417 9.92 31.01 -36.34
CA SER A 417 9.20 31.32 -37.57
C SER A 417 8.03 30.37 -37.79
N VAL A 418 6.92 30.89 -38.31
CA VAL A 418 5.71 30.11 -38.61
C VAL A 418 5.19 30.46 -39.99
N TRP A 419 4.78 29.43 -40.75
CA TRP A 419 4.08 29.58 -42.02
C TRP A 419 2.57 29.69 -41.79
N VAL A 420 1.97 30.76 -42.29
CA VAL A 420 0.53 31.02 -42.14
C VAL A 420 -0.09 31.42 -43.47
N SER A 421 -1.30 30.92 -43.73
CA SER A 421 -2.12 31.41 -44.84
C SER A 421 -2.57 32.85 -44.55
N ALA A 422 -2.31 33.76 -45.49
CA ALA A 422 -2.71 35.15 -45.37
C ALA A 422 -3.27 35.70 -46.68
N GLN A 423 -4.18 36.66 -46.57
CA GLN A 423 -4.68 37.43 -47.70
C GLN A 423 -4.12 38.85 -47.66
N ILE A 424 -3.63 39.33 -48.80
CA ILE A 424 -3.10 40.69 -48.92
C ILE A 424 -4.27 41.68 -48.92
N GLN A 425 -4.29 42.59 -47.96
CA GLN A 425 -5.23 43.71 -47.95
C GLN A 425 -4.67 44.95 -48.64
N SER A 426 -3.38 45.27 -48.41
CA SER A 426 -2.69 46.34 -49.14
C SER A 426 -1.18 46.12 -49.20
N VAL A 427 -0.55 46.63 -50.26
CA VAL A 427 0.90 46.53 -50.51
C VAL A 427 1.50 47.92 -50.68
N MET A 428 2.35 48.34 -49.74
CA MET A 428 3.15 49.56 -49.86
C MET A 428 4.60 49.23 -50.23
N ALA A 429 4.82 48.91 -51.52
CA ALA A 429 6.13 48.47 -52.03
C ALA A 429 7.28 49.46 -51.72
N ASN A 430 7.01 50.78 -51.71
CA ASN A 430 8.01 51.80 -51.41
C ASN A 430 8.47 51.82 -49.94
N HIS A 431 7.65 51.30 -49.02
CA HIS A 431 7.93 51.25 -47.57
C HIS A 431 8.16 49.82 -47.07
N LYS A 432 8.23 48.83 -47.97
CA LYS A 432 8.36 47.40 -47.66
C LYS A 432 7.35 46.89 -46.63
N MET A 433 6.14 47.45 -46.66
CA MET A 433 5.09 47.18 -45.69
C MET A 433 3.91 46.49 -46.38
N LEU A 434 3.44 45.42 -45.76
CA LEU A 434 2.32 44.59 -46.21
C LEU A 434 1.25 44.56 -45.12
N THR A 435 0.03 44.97 -45.45
CA THR A 435 -1.12 44.75 -44.58
C THR A 435 -1.74 43.41 -44.94
N LEU A 436 -1.69 42.45 -44.01
CA LEU A 436 -2.10 41.07 -44.22
C LEU A 436 -3.21 40.69 -43.24
N ILE A 437 -4.21 39.98 -43.74
CA ILE A 437 -5.16 39.24 -42.91
C ILE A 437 -4.62 37.82 -42.81
N HIS A 438 -4.06 37.43 -41.66
CA HIS A 438 -3.51 36.09 -41.49
C HIS A 438 -4.48 35.19 -40.72
N ALA A 439 -4.48 33.89 -41.05
CA ALA A 439 -5.21 32.87 -40.30
C ALA A 439 -4.68 32.75 -38.85
N PRO A 440 -5.40 32.10 -37.91
CA PRO A 440 -4.91 31.96 -36.54
C PRO A 440 -3.56 31.24 -36.51
N ILE A 441 -2.68 31.66 -35.60
CA ILE A 441 -1.35 31.08 -35.36
C ILE A 441 -1.37 30.46 -33.95
N PRO A 442 -1.77 29.18 -33.80
CA PRO A 442 -1.90 28.51 -32.51
C PRO A 442 -0.60 28.50 -31.70
N GLU A 443 0.55 28.43 -32.37
CA GLU A 443 1.89 28.38 -31.77
C GLU A 443 2.22 29.65 -30.98
N TRP A 444 1.67 30.79 -31.39
CA TRP A 444 1.87 32.09 -30.74
C TRP A 444 0.60 32.59 -30.04
N GLY A 445 -0.48 31.80 -30.08
CA GLY A 445 -1.78 32.14 -29.49
C GLY A 445 -2.51 33.29 -30.19
N TRP A 446 -2.21 33.56 -31.47
CA TRP A 446 -2.81 34.67 -32.21
C TRP A 446 -4.11 34.22 -32.91
N PRO A 447 -5.23 34.96 -32.73
CA PRO A 447 -6.43 34.74 -33.53
C PRO A 447 -6.24 35.25 -34.96
N GLU A 448 -7.21 34.97 -35.84
CA GLU A 448 -7.26 35.60 -37.16
C GLU A 448 -7.38 37.12 -37.00
N MET A 449 -6.43 37.87 -37.56
CA MET A 449 -6.39 39.33 -37.42
C MET A 449 -5.65 39.99 -38.60
N THR A 450 -5.95 41.28 -38.80
CA THR A 450 -5.29 42.12 -39.79
C THR A 450 -4.14 42.88 -39.13
N MET A 451 -2.92 42.73 -39.66
CA MET A 451 -1.74 43.46 -39.17
C MET A 451 -0.82 43.91 -40.31
N ASP A 452 -0.05 44.96 -40.02
CA ASP A 452 1.00 45.46 -40.88
C ASP A 452 2.32 44.76 -40.53
N PHE A 453 2.94 44.12 -41.53
CA PHE A 453 4.23 43.49 -41.40
C PHE A 453 5.26 44.16 -42.30
N ILE A 454 6.48 44.28 -41.79
CA ILE A 454 7.64 44.73 -42.57
C ILE A 454 8.24 43.50 -43.26
N SER A 455 8.53 43.61 -44.55
CA SER A 455 9.09 42.54 -45.35
C SER A 455 10.61 42.66 -45.47
N THR A 456 11.32 41.52 -45.40
CA THR A 456 12.77 41.47 -45.60
C THR A 456 13.16 41.68 -47.07
N ASP A 457 14.41 42.06 -47.32
CA ASP A 457 14.95 42.32 -48.66
C ASP A 457 14.92 41.11 -49.61
N SER A 458 14.69 39.92 -49.06
CA SER A 458 14.55 38.65 -49.78
C SER A 458 13.19 38.48 -50.48
N VAL A 459 12.21 39.32 -50.19
CA VAL A 459 10.84 39.20 -50.72
C VAL A 459 10.58 40.28 -51.77
N ASP A 460 10.29 39.87 -53.01
CA ASP A 460 9.96 40.79 -54.09
C ASP A 460 8.46 41.17 -54.07
N LEU A 461 8.19 42.40 -53.63
CA LEU A 461 6.83 42.95 -53.50
C LEU A 461 6.22 43.41 -54.83
N SER A 462 7.00 43.44 -55.92
CA SER A 462 6.55 43.97 -57.21
C SER A 462 5.48 43.12 -57.91
N GLN A 463 5.37 41.84 -57.52
CA GLN A 463 4.46 40.87 -58.15
C GLN A 463 3.18 40.61 -57.33
N LEU A 464 3.04 41.24 -56.16
CA LEU A 464 1.92 41.03 -55.25
C LEU A 464 0.80 42.05 -55.50
N LYS A 465 -0.46 41.57 -55.48
CA LYS A 465 -1.65 42.39 -55.69
C LYS A 465 -2.60 42.26 -54.50
N GLU A 466 -3.36 43.32 -54.24
CA GLU A 466 -4.41 43.32 -53.22
C GLU A 466 -5.46 42.24 -53.54
N GLY A 467 -5.88 41.50 -52.50
CA GLY A 467 -6.84 40.40 -52.57
C GLY A 467 -6.24 39.01 -52.82
N LEU A 468 -4.92 38.89 -53.07
CA LEU A 468 -4.26 37.61 -53.30
C LEU A 468 -4.12 36.81 -51.99
N SER A 469 -4.50 35.52 -52.00
CA SER A 469 -4.22 34.58 -50.92
C SER A 469 -2.89 33.87 -51.15
N LEU A 470 -2.06 33.82 -50.12
CA LEU A 470 -0.71 33.27 -50.17
C LEU A 470 -0.30 32.69 -48.81
N HIS A 471 0.77 31.91 -48.77
CA HIS A 471 1.39 31.47 -47.52
C HIS A 471 2.58 32.39 -47.21
N VAL A 472 2.63 32.89 -45.98
CA VAL A 472 3.66 33.81 -45.51
C VAL A 472 4.41 33.16 -44.36
N GLU A 473 5.74 33.24 -44.40
CA GLU A 473 6.56 32.93 -43.23
C GLU A 473 6.77 34.22 -42.43
N ILE A 474 6.25 34.22 -41.20
CA ILE A 474 6.46 35.31 -40.24
C ILE A 474 7.56 34.86 -39.29
N THR A 475 8.61 35.66 -39.16
CA THR A 475 9.73 35.39 -38.27
C THR A 475 9.81 36.45 -37.18
N LYS A 476 9.97 36.01 -35.93
CA LYS A 476 10.19 36.88 -34.78
C LYS A 476 11.66 37.28 -34.70
N THR A 477 11.94 38.57 -34.72
CA THR A 477 13.29 39.11 -34.57
C THR A 477 13.73 39.11 -33.10
N SER A 478 15.04 39.17 -32.86
CA SER A 478 15.63 39.20 -31.51
C SER A 478 15.21 40.39 -30.65
N ASN A 479 14.61 41.43 -31.26
CA ASN A 479 14.10 42.62 -30.58
C ASN A 479 12.60 42.55 -30.27
N GLY A 480 11.92 41.46 -30.67
CA GLY A 480 10.48 41.25 -30.42
C GLY A 480 9.55 41.68 -31.56
N ASP A 481 10.09 42.24 -32.66
CA ASP A 481 9.31 42.62 -33.84
C ASP A 481 9.08 41.42 -34.78
N TYR A 482 7.98 41.45 -35.54
CA TYR A 482 7.61 40.39 -36.50
C TYR A 482 7.78 40.88 -37.93
N GLN A 483 8.48 40.09 -38.74
CA GLN A 483 8.75 40.42 -40.14
C GLN A 483 8.44 39.25 -41.05
N VAL A 484 8.03 39.57 -42.29
CA VAL A 484 7.80 38.57 -43.33
C VAL A 484 9.13 38.23 -43.98
N SER A 485 9.59 36.98 -43.78
CA SER A 485 10.86 36.48 -44.31
C SER A 485 10.73 35.88 -45.71
N ASN A 486 9.62 35.18 -45.97
CA ASN A 486 9.33 34.49 -47.23
C ASN A 486 7.83 34.54 -47.56
N ILE A 487 7.52 34.51 -48.86
CA ILE A 487 6.16 34.45 -49.39
C ILE A 487 6.09 33.35 -50.44
N HIS A 488 5.07 32.50 -50.35
CA HIS A 488 4.75 31.48 -51.33
C HIS A 488 3.32 31.68 -51.85
N VAL A 489 3.17 31.92 -53.15
CA VAL A 489 1.87 31.95 -53.82
C VAL A 489 1.58 30.53 -54.32
N PRO A 490 0.52 29.85 -53.84
CA PRO A 490 0.17 28.52 -54.33
C PRO A 490 -0.13 28.55 -55.83
N ASP A 491 0.50 27.66 -56.59
CA ASP A 491 0.27 27.49 -58.03
C ASP A 491 -1.06 26.74 -58.22
N ASP A 492 -1.96 27.25 -59.05
CA ASP A 492 -3.30 26.69 -59.26
C ASP A 492 -3.21 25.48 -60.21
N GLY A 493 -2.84 24.31 -59.67
CA GLY A 493 -2.72 23.07 -60.45
C GLY A 493 -2.25 21.81 -59.69
N ASP A 494 -3.06 20.75 -59.80
CA ASP A 494 -2.79 19.31 -59.61
C ASP A 494 -2.65 18.65 -58.20
N ILE A 495 -3.76 17.99 -57.84
CA ILE A 495 -3.98 16.68 -57.18
C ILE A 495 -2.80 15.79 -56.70
N ASN A 496 -3.02 15.23 -55.50
CA ASN A 496 -2.51 13.98 -54.92
C ASN A 496 -1.06 13.92 -54.38
N ALA A 497 -0.92 13.99 -53.06
CA ALA A 497 0.01 13.12 -52.33
C ALA A 497 -0.39 13.00 -50.85
N THR A 498 -0.10 11.82 -50.33
CA THR A 498 -0.32 11.26 -49.01
C THR A 498 0.38 12.00 -47.85
N ASP A 499 -0.26 11.86 -46.70
CA ASP A 499 0.33 11.56 -45.39
C ASP A 499 0.65 12.69 -44.39
N ASN A 500 0.39 12.35 -43.13
CA ASN A 500 0.88 12.93 -41.88
C ASN A 500 0.17 14.16 -41.27
N SER A 501 -0.75 13.80 -40.37
CA SER A 501 -0.68 14.10 -38.93
C SER A 501 -0.44 15.54 -38.50
N ILE A 502 -1.51 16.17 -38.02
CA ILE A 502 -1.44 17.16 -36.93
C ILE A 502 -2.53 16.77 -35.92
N GLU A 503 -2.13 16.02 -34.89
CA GLU A 503 -2.91 15.87 -33.67
C GLU A 503 -2.63 17.07 -32.76
N ALA A 504 -3.62 17.92 -32.59
CA ALA A 504 -3.70 18.83 -31.46
C ALA A 504 -4.19 18.05 -30.24
N SER A 505 -3.39 18.08 -29.19
CA SER A 505 -3.62 17.51 -27.87
C SER A 505 -4.87 18.10 -27.20
N SER A 506 -5.95 17.33 -27.21
CA SER A 506 -6.90 17.27 -26.10
C SER A 506 -6.82 15.84 -25.56
N ASN A 507 -6.45 15.67 -24.29
CA ASN A 507 -6.20 14.35 -23.72
C ASN A 507 -7.53 13.66 -23.36
N THR A 508 -8.26 13.29 -24.40
CA THR A 508 -9.32 12.27 -24.39
C THR A 508 -8.97 11.32 -25.53
N SER A 509 -8.41 10.16 -25.18
CA SER A 509 -7.93 9.20 -26.16
C SER A 509 -9.12 8.48 -26.79
N PHE A 510 -9.62 8.99 -27.93
CA PHE A 510 -10.61 8.31 -28.77
C PHE A 510 -9.91 7.40 -29.80
N ALA A 511 -10.45 6.19 -30.00
CA ALA A 511 -10.06 5.30 -31.09
C ALA A 511 -11.30 4.74 -31.79
N THR A 512 -11.30 4.79 -33.12
CA THR A 512 -12.31 4.12 -33.96
C THR A 512 -11.73 2.82 -34.49
N VAL A 513 -12.39 1.70 -34.20
CA VAL A 513 -11.90 0.36 -34.51
C VAL A 513 -13.04 -0.50 -35.05
N THR A 514 -12.70 -1.49 -35.86
CA THR A 514 -13.64 -2.52 -36.30
C THR A 514 -13.48 -3.77 -35.43
N GLY A 515 -14.59 -4.42 -35.10
CA GLY A 515 -14.58 -5.62 -34.28
C GLY A 515 -15.86 -6.44 -34.41
N LYS A 516 -15.81 -7.65 -33.89
CA LYS A 516 -16.95 -8.58 -33.88
C LYS A 516 -17.53 -8.68 -32.48
N ILE A 517 -18.86 -8.52 -32.37
CA ILE A 517 -19.56 -8.63 -31.08
C ILE A 517 -19.59 -10.10 -30.65
N ASN A 518 -18.99 -10.41 -29.49
CA ASN A 518 -19.01 -11.76 -28.93
C ASN A 518 -20.16 -11.97 -27.94
N SER A 519 -20.60 -10.92 -27.25
CA SER A 519 -21.71 -10.97 -26.31
C SER A 519 -22.25 -9.56 -26.07
N LEU A 520 -23.56 -9.44 -25.85
CA LEU A 520 -24.25 -8.18 -25.61
C LEU A 520 -25.15 -8.31 -24.37
N MET A 521 -24.92 -7.47 -23.36
CA MET A 521 -25.76 -7.36 -22.16
C MET A 521 -26.47 -6.01 -22.18
N ILE A 522 -27.60 -5.96 -22.89
CA ILE A 522 -28.37 -4.72 -23.14
C ILE A 522 -28.80 -4.07 -21.82
N ASP A 523 -29.28 -4.86 -20.85
CA ASP A 523 -29.77 -4.36 -19.56
C ASP A 523 -28.68 -3.70 -18.69
N HIS A 524 -27.41 -3.96 -18.99
CA HIS A 524 -26.27 -3.45 -18.22
C HIS A 524 -25.36 -2.54 -19.05
N GLY A 525 -25.73 -2.21 -20.30
CA GLY A 525 -24.92 -1.35 -21.18
C GLY A 525 -23.51 -1.89 -21.45
N MET A 526 -23.33 -3.21 -21.43
CA MET A 526 -22.02 -3.85 -21.60
C MET A 526 -21.97 -4.68 -22.89
N ILE A 527 -20.88 -4.54 -23.64
CA ILE A 527 -20.63 -5.28 -24.89
C ILE A 527 -19.23 -5.87 -24.85
N ASN A 528 -19.12 -7.18 -25.10
CA ASN A 528 -17.83 -7.81 -25.33
C ASN A 528 -17.53 -7.83 -26.84
N ILE A 529 -16.42 -7.22 -27.24
CA ILE A 529 -16.04 -7.11 -28.66
C ILE A 529 -14.60 -7.60 -28.85
N SER A 530 -14.40 -8.51 -29.79
CA SER A 530 -13.07 -8.80 -30.34
C SER A 530 -12.73 -7.74 -31.36
N ARG A 531 -11.85 -6.80 -30.98
CA ARG A 531 -11.43 -5.70 -31.86
C ARG A 531 -10.15 -6.03 -32.63
N SER A 532 -10.01 -5.43 -33.81
CA SER A 532 -8.76 -5.40 -34.56
C SER A 532 -7.67 -4.58 -33.84
N ALA A 533 -6.43 -4.69 -34.34
CA ALA A 533 -5.29 -3.96 -33.77
C ALA A 533 -5.48 -2.45 -33.89
N ILE A 534 -5.04 -1.70 -32.88
CA ILE A 534 -5.08 -0.24 -32.89
C ILE A 534 -3.66 0.22 -33.18
N GLU A 535 -3.37 0.44 -34.46
CA GLU A 535 -2.05 0.88 -34.92
C GLU A 535 -1.66 2.21 -34.27
N LYS A 536 -2.62 3.13 -34.12
CA LYS A 536 -2.46 4.44 -33.45
C LYS A 536 -1.88 4.34 -32.04
N TRP A 537 -2.17 3.26 -31.30
CA TRP A 537 -1.74 3.08 -29.91
C TRP A 537 -0.80 1.88 -29.73
N ASN A 538 -0.29 1.31 -30.83
CA ASN A 538 0.56 0.12 -30.85
C ASN A 538 -0.02 -1.05 -30.02
N ARG A 539 -1.35 -1.25 -30.06
CA ARG A 539 -2.02 -2.33 -29.31
C ARG A 539 -2.46 -3.45 -30.25
N PRO A 540 -2.14 -4.72 -29.95
CA PRO A 540 -2.59 -5.86 -30.76
C PRO A 540 -4.11 -6.02 -30.71
N ALA A 541 -4.64 -6.84 -31.61
CA ALA A 541 -6.04 -7.27 -31.57
C ALA A 541 -6.32 -7.97 -30.23
N ALA A 542 -7.43 -7.64 -29.59
CA ALA A 542 -7.77 -8.13 -28.26
C ALA A 542 -9.29 -8.16 -28.08
N THR A 543 -9.74 -9.06 -27.22
CA THR A 543 -11.14 -9.14 -26.78
C THR A 543 -11.29 -8.37 -25.48
N VAL A 544 -12.16 -7.37 -25.47
CA VAL A 544 -12.33 -6.44 -24.35
C VAL A 544 -13.81 -6.21 -24.08
N ASP A 545 -14.15 -6.01 -22.81
CA ASP A 545 -15.47 -5.57 -22.38
C ASP A 545 -15.55 -4.04 -22.44
N PHE A 546 -16.57 -3.56 -23.13
CA PHE A 546 -16.85 -2.14 -23.32
C PHE A 546 -18.15 -1.77 -22.62
N ILE A 547 -18.17 -0.57 -22.02
CA ILE A 547 -19.36 0.05 -21.44
C ILE A 547 -19.90 1.05 -22.46
N THR A 548 -21.20 1.18 -22.62
CA THR A 548 -21.82 2.11 -23.57
C THR A 548 -22.22 3.39 -22.87
N ASP A 549 -21.96 4.55 -23.50
CA ASP A 549 -22.44 5.83 -22.99
C ASP A 549 -23.98 5.94 -23.10
N ASP A 550 -24.60 6.76 -22.25
CA ASP A 550 -26.06 6.87 -22.09
C ASP A 550 -26.80 7.30 -23.38
N GLY A 551 -26.07 7.83 -24.37
CA GLY A 551 -26.58 8.25 -25.67
C GLY A 551 -26.50 7.20 -26.79
N VAL A 552 -25.91 6.02 -26.53
CA VAL A 552 -25.65 5.00 -27.56
C VAL A 552 -26.77 3.94 -27.59
N SER A 553 -27.52 3.89 -28.69
CA SER A 553 -28.57 2.89 -28.88
C SER A 553 -27.98 1.55 -29.33
N LEU A 554 -28.26 0.50 -28.55
CA LEU A 554 -27.90 -0.90 -28.86
C LEU A 554 -28.98 -1.62 -29.67
N ALA A 555 -30.05 -0.91 -30.05
CA ALA A 555 -31.15 -1.47 -30.81
C ALA A 555 -30.69 -1.87 -32.23
N GLY A 556 -30.83 -3.15 -32.56
CA GLY A 556 -30.47 -3.70 -33.88
C GLY A 556 -29.09 -4.37 -33.95
N LEU A 557 -28.33 -4.40 -32.84
CA LEU A 557 -27.07 -5.15 -32.75
C LEU A 557 -27.32 -6.56 -32.19
N SER A 558 -26.66 -7.56 -32.78
CA SER A 558 -26.74 -8.95 -32.33
C SER A 558 -25.36 -9.59 -32.23
N GLN A 559 -25.28 -10.64 -31.40
CA GLN A 559 -24.06 -11.43 -31.24
C GLN A 559 -23.59 -11.98 -32.59
N GLY A 560 -22.31 -11.80 -32.90
CA GLY A 560 -21.68 -12.24 -34.14
C GLY A 560 -21.66 -11.21 -35.26
N MET A 561 -22.22 -10.02 -35.05
CA MET A 561 -22.21 -8.92 -36.02
C MET A 561 -20.85 -8.19 -36.03
N ASP A 562 -20.40 -7.80 -37.23
CA ASP A 562 -19.23 -6.96 -37.42
C ASP A 562 -19.64 -5.48 -37.34
N VAL A 563 -18.97 -4.75 -36.45
CA VAL A 563 -19.29 -3.36 -36.12
C VAL A 563 -18.07 -2.46 -36.24
N LYS A 564 -18.31 -1.20 -36.62
CA LYS A 564 -17.35 -0.10 -36.51
C LYS A 564 -17.81 0.77 -35.34
N PHE A 565 -16.94 0.95 -34.36
CA PHE A 565 -17.28 1.69 -33.16
C PHE A 565 -16.14 2.60 -32.72
N THR A 566 -16.52 3.72 -32.12
CA THR A 566 -15.60 4.72 -31.56
C THR A 566 -15.74 4.68 -30.05
N PHE A 567 -14.61 4.50 -29.35
CA PHE A 567 -14.58 4.44 -27.90
C PHE A 567 -13.49 5.35 -27.34
N GLU A 568 -13.67 5.78 -26.09
CA GLU A 568 -12.68 6.49 -25.30
C GLU A 568 -12.26 5.69 -24.07
N ILE A 569 -11.10 6.03 -23.52
CA ILE A 569 -10.65 5.54 -22.23
C ILE A 569 -10.87 6.65 -21.20
N ARG A 570 -11.81 6.45 -20.28
CA ARG A 570 -12.10 7.34 -19.16
C ARG A 570 -11.92 6.58 -17.86
N ASP A 571 -11.04 7.07 -16.98
CA ASP A 571 -10.73 6.47 -15.67
C ASP A 571 -10.39 4.96 -15.70
N GLY A 572 -9.74 4.50 -16.78
CA GLY A 572 -9.35 3.10 -16.96
C GLY A 572 -10.43 2.18 -17.55
N ASN A 573 -11.63 2.69 -17.83
CA ASN A 573 -12.72 1.97 -18.48
C ASN A 573 -12.82 2.32 -19.97
N PHE A 574 -13.22 1.34 -20.80
CA PHE A 574 -13.45 1.54 -22.23
C PHE A 574 -14.92 1.89 -22.47
N ILE A 575 -15.19 3.13 -22.84
CA ILE A 575 -16.55 3.65 -23.04
C ILE A 575 -16.80 3.86 -24.54
N ILE A 576 -17.83 3.22 -25.10
CA ILE A 576 -18.27 3.38 -26.48
C ILE A 576 -19.16 4.61 -26.57
N ASN A 577 -18.79 5.53 -27.47
CA ASN A 577 -19.53 6.76 -27.74
C ASN A 577 -20.36 6.66 -29.04
N ASP A 578 -19.96 5.78 -29.95
CA ASP A 578 -20.70 5.53 -31.19
C ASP A 578 -20.44 4.11 -31.69
N ILE A 579 -21.47 3.43 -32.19
CA ILE A 579 -21.38 2.08 -32.74
C ILE A 579 -22.33 1.91 -33.93
N SER A 580 -21.79 1.43 -35.04
CA SER A 580 -22.55 1.18 -36.27
C SER A 580 -22.21 -0.18 -36.87
N PRO A 581 -23.19 -0.92 -37.42
CA PRO A 581 -22.93 -2.16 -38.13
C PRO A 581 -22.20 -1.87 -39.46
N LEU A 582 -21.23 -2.72 -39.81
CA LEU A 582 -20.47 -2.58 -41.06
C LEU A 582 -21.29 -2.92 -42.31
N VAL A 583 -22.46 -3.53 -42.16
CA VAL A 583 -23.39 -3.85 -43.25
C VAL A 583 -24.79 -3.35 -42.86
N PRO A 584 -25.49 -2.60 -43.74
CA PRO A 584 -26.86 -2.16 -43.45
C PRO A 584 -27.82 -3.36 -43.38
N VAL A 585 -28.60 -3.42 -42.30
CA VAL A 585 -29.61 -4.46 -42.08
C VAL A 585 -30.72 -4.33 -43.13
N SER A 586 -30.84 -5.30 -44.05
CA SER A 586 -32.04 -5.43 -44.88
C SER A 586 -33.16 -6.06 -44.06
N GLY A 587 -34.26 -5.33 -43.85
CA GLY A 587 -35.59 -5.86 -43.56
C GLY A 587 -35.78 -6.51 -42.19
N ALA A 588 -36.25 -5.73 -41.21
CA ALA A 588 -36.85 -6.27 -40.00
C ALA A 588 -38.36 -6.47 -40.24
N ASP A 589 -38.79 -7.73 -40.37
CA ASP A 589 -40.17 -8.13 -40.11
C ASP A 589 -40.45 -7.90 -38.62
N ALA A 590 -41.50 -7.13 -38.35
CA ALA A 590 -41.99 -6.86 -37.00
C ALA A 590 -42.62 -8.12 -36.41
N VAL A 591 -42.07 -8.60 -35.30
CA VAL A 591 -42.76 -9.54 -34.40
C VAL A 591 -42.95 -8.84 -33.06
N ASP A 592 -44.20 -8.51 -32.78
CA ASP A 592 -44.73 -8.00 -31.52
C ASP A 592 -44.72 -9.11 -30.46
N HIS A 593 -44.04 -8.85 -29.34
CA HIS A 593 -44.15 -9.64 -28.11
C HIS A 593 -44.52 -8.74 -26.94
N SER A 594 -45.71 -8.15 -27.00
CA SER A 594 -46.43 -7.68 -25.82
C SER A 594 -47.07 -8.86 -25.08
N ASN A 595 -46.26 -9.54 -24.25
CA ASN A 595 -46.71 -10.32 -23.10
C ASN A 595 -45.51 -10.73 -22.23
N HIS A 596 -45.14 -9.88 -21.26
CA HIS A 596 -44.91 -10.32 -19.89
C HIS A 596 -44.83 -9.18 -18.87
#